data_AF-A0A813G222-F1
#
_entry.id   AF-A0A813G222-F1
#
_cell.length_a   1.000
_cell.length_b   1.000
_cell.length_c   1.000
_cell.angle_alpha   90.00
_cell.angle_beta   90.00
_cell.angle_gamma   90.00
#
_symmetry.space_group_name_H-M   'P 1'
#
loop_
_entity.id
_entity.type
_entity.pdbx_description
1 polymer ?
#
loop_
_entity_poly.entity_id
_entity_poly.type
_entity_poly.pdbx_seq_one_letter_code
_entity_poly.pdbx_strand_id
1 'polypeptide(L)'
;MTKFVLIAALGAIASVSAAGPAAVNLGKAGNYAILSKAGISTVPTSVITGDIGVSPIDSTAITGFSLAEDFNNASSTSTQVIGSVYAANYLGGTTPADLTVTIGDMEVAYTDAAGRTPQEKNTFKVSTDLGGKTLGPGLYTVWGSVDISIDFTINGSSTDTWIFQMSDNLKMAANKRITLIGGALASNIFWQVAGFVEVEVGAHMEGILLVKTKAVFKTGSILNGRILAQTAVTLDSTTVTQPPQPHLGRILAQTADILV
;
A
#
# COMPACT_ATOMS: atom_id res chain seq x y z
N MET A 1 -57.24 28.39 -21.23
CA MET A 1 -56.46 27.14 -21.13
C MET A 1 -54.98 27.52 -21.05
N THR A 2 -54.45 27.62 -19.84
CA THR A 2 -53.09 28.10 -19.58
C THR A 2 -52.12 26.92 -19.74
N LYS A 3 -51.19 27.00 -20.71
CA LYS A 3 -50.17 25.98 -20.96
C LYS A 3 -49.06 26.10 -19.92
N PHE A 4 -48.86 25.05 -19.12
CA PHE A 4 -47.66 24.86 -18.31
C PHE A 4 -46.55 24.28 -19.21
N VAL A 5 -45.40 24.94 -19.27
CA VAL A 5 -44.17 24.41 -19.88
C VAL A 5 -43.30 23.88 -18.76
N LEU A 6 -43.12 22.56 -18.69
CA LEU A 6 -42.10 21.95 -17.84
C LEU A 6 -40.75 22.08 -18.53
N ILE A 7 -39.81 22.80 -17.90
CA ILE A 7 -38.40 22.78 -18.27
C ILE A 7 -37.76 21.66 -17.46
N ALA A 8 -37.46 20.54 -18.11
CA ALA A 8 -36.61 19.50 -17.53
C ALA A 8 -35.15 19.96 -17.63
N ALA A 9 -34.56 20.37 -16.52
CA ALA A 9 -33.13 20.63 -16.44
C ALA A 9 -32.40 19.27 -16.41
N LEU A 10 -31.87 18.85 -17.57
CA LEU A 10 -30.99 17.70 -17.67
C LEU A 10 -29.62 18.10 -17.08
N GLY A 11 -29.43 17.88 -15.79
CA GLY A 11 -28.14 18.07 -15.15
C GLY A 11 -27.16 17.03 -15.70
N ALA A 12 -26.19 17.47 -16.51
CA ALA A 12 -25.08 16.61 -16.90
C ALA A 12 -24.30 16.21 -15.64
N ILE A 13 -24.41 14.94 -15.25
CA ILE A 13 -23.57 14.37 -14.20
C ILE A 13 -22.17 14.33 -14.80
N ALA A 14 -21.29 15.25 -14.41
CA ALA A 14 -19.89 15.17 -14.76
C ALA A 14 -19.32 13.91 -14.11
N SER A 15 -19.14 12.86 -14.90
CA SER A 15 -18.39 11.69 -14.47
C SER A 15 -16.96 12.13 -14.18
N VAL A 16 -16.61 12.23 -12.90
CA VAL A 16 -15.22 12.46 -12.47
C VAL A 16 -14.45 11.21 -12.87
N SER A 17 -13.79 11.28 -14.02
CA SER A 17 -12.86 10.25 -14.46
C SER A 17 -11.64 10.34 -13.55
N ALA A 18 -11.36 9.28 -12.80
CA ALA A 18 -10.13 9.13 -12.03
C ALA A 18 -8.91 9.30 -12.95
N ALA A 19 -7.99 10.18 -12.59
CA ALA A 19 -6.76 10.37 -13.33
C ALA A 19 -5.69 9.35 -12.93
N GLY A 20 -4.81 9.03 -13.88
CA GLY A 20 -3.74 8.05 -13.71
C GLY A 20 -4.13 6.63 -14.14
N PRO A 21 -3.25 5.65 -13.92
CA PRO A 21 -3.52 4.25 -14.23
C PRO A 21 -4.65 3.68 -13.35
N ALA A 22 -5.25 2.56 -13.77
CA ALA A 22 -6.12 1.81 -12.86
C ALA A 22 -5.36 1.40 -11.59
N ALA A 23 -5.99 1.48 -10.42
CA ALA A 23 -5.41 0.99 -9.16
C ALA A 23 -4.94 -0.47 -9.27
N VAL A 24 -3.88 -0.82 -8.56
CA VAL A 24 -3.37 -2.20 -8.50
C VAL A 24 -4.28 -3.00 -7.57
N ASN A 25 -4.81 -4.12 -8.06
CA ASN A 25 -5.65 -5.00 -7.25
C ASN A 25 -4.77 -5.81 -6.28
N LEU A 26 -4.96 -5.60 -4.98
CA LEU A 26 -4.19 -6.27 -3.93
C LEU A 26 -4.78 -7.63 -3.51
N GLY A 27 -5.97 -7.99 -3.99
CA GLY A 27 -6.67 -9.20 -3.53
C GLY A 27 -6.75 -9.28 -2.00
N LYS A 28 -6.52 -10.47 -1.44
CA LYS A 28 -6.44 -10.68 0.01
C LYS A 28 -5.24 -10.01 0.67
N ALA A 29 -4.15 -9.74 -0.05
CA ALA A 29 -3.00 -9.00 0.50
C ALA A 29 -3.41 -7.59 0.97
N GLY A 30 -4.47 -7.05 0.37
CA GLY A 30 -5.10 -5.81 0.80
C GLY A 30 -5.72 -5.84 2.21
N ASN A 31 -5.77 -6.97 2.90
CA ASN A 31 -6.26 -7.00 4.28
C ASN A 31 -5.15 -6.74 5.31
N TYR A 32 -3.88 -6.76 4.90
CA TYR A 32 -2.72 -6.73 5.78
C TYR A 32 -1.97 -5.39 5.76
N ALA A 33 -1.62 -4.87 6.92
CA ALA A 33 -0.68 -3.76 7.07
C ALA A 33 0.72 -4.19 6.66
N ILE A 34 1.12 -5.39 7.05
CA ILE A 34 2.45 -5.97 6.75
C ILE A 34 2.29 -7.42 6.33
N LEU A 35 2.78 -7.78 5.15
CA LEU A 35 2.80 -9.14 4.65
C LEU A 35 4.21 -9.47 4.14
N SER A 36 4.74 -10.62 4.56
CA SER A 36 6.11 -11.02 4.26
C SER A 36 6.24 -12.52 3.98
N LYS A 37 7.22 -12.91 3.15
CA LYS A 37 7.57 -14.33 2.96
C LYS A 37 8.67 -14.85 3.87
N ALA A 38 9.52 -13.97 4.40
CA ALA A 38 10.76 -14.36 5.08
C ALA A 38 10.93 -13.79 6.50
N GLY A 39 9.87 -13.21 7.06
CA GLY A 39 9.82 -12.80 8.46
C GLY A 39 9.54 -11.32 8.66
N ILE A 40 9.05 -10.98 9.85
CA ILE A 40 8.79 -9.61 10.28
C ILE A 40 9.46 -9.44 11.64
N SER A 41 10.48 -8.61 11.72
CA SER A 41 11.18 -8.30 12.97
C SER A 41 10.89 -6.87 13.41
N THR A 42 10.83 -6.64 14.72
CA THR A 42 10.83 -5.29 15.30
C THR A 42 11.84 -5.17 16.43
N VAL A 43 12.52 -4.04 16.49
CA VAL A 43 13.05 -3.50 17.74
C VAL A 43 11.91 -2.71 18.41
N PRO A 44 11.39 -3.15 19.57
CA PRO A 44 10.21 -2.53 20.17
C PRO A 44 10.47 -1.09 20.68
N THR A 45 9.46 -0.23 20.75
CA THR A 45 8.02 -0.52 20.53
C THR A 45 7.52 0.08 19.22
N SER A 46 7.11 -0.77 18.28
CA SER A 46 6.37 -0.35 17.08
C SER A 46 4.86 -0.24 17.36
N VAL A 47 4.15 0.51 16.52
CA VAL A 47 2.69 0.64 16.55
C VAL A 47 2.14 0.34 15.17
N ILE A 48 1.47 -0.81 15.03
CA ILE A 48 0.92 -1.25 13.75
C ILE A 48 -0.60 -1.27 13.88
N THR A 49 -1.28 -0.56 12.99
CA THR A 49 -2.74 -0.63 12.85
C THR A 49 -3.07 -1.44 11.61
N GLY A 50 -3.69 -2.59 11.81
CA GLY A 50 -3.98 -3.60 10.79
C GLY A 50 -3.25 -4.92 11.02
N ASP A 51 -3.65 -5.94 10.27
CA ASP A 51 -3.14 -7.30 10.43
C ASP A 51 -1.72 -7.44 9.88
N ILE A 52 -0.94 -8.35 10.46
CA ILE A 52 0.38 -8.74 9.92
C ILE A 52 0.44 -10.24 9.64
N GLY A 53 1.18 -10.64 8.62
CA GLY A 53 1.21 -12.02 8.15
C GLY A 53 2.55 -12.48 7.61
N VAL A 54 2.93 -13.72 7.90
CA VAL A 54 4.08 -14.39 7.26
C VAL A 54 3.71 -15.74 6.66
N SER A 55 4.17 -16.00 5.42
CA SER A 55 4.06 -17.31 4.76
C SER A 55 4.98 -17.37 3.53
N PRO A 56 5.69 -18.48 3.26
CA PRO A 56 5.54 -19.80 3.87
C PRO A 56 6.33 -20.00 5.16
N ILE A 57 7.11 -19.00 5.60
CA ILE A 57 7.82 -19.07 6.88
C ILE A 57 6.83 -19.09 8.06
N ASP A 58 7.25 -19.67 9.18
CA ASP A 58 6.42 -19.84 10.37
C ASP A 58 6.49 -18.64 11.34
N SER A 59 5.73 -18.72 12.43
CA SER A 59 5.62 -17.68 13.45
C SER A 59 6.93 -17.38 14.17
N THR A 60 7.93 -18.27 14.13
CA THR A 60 9.23 -18.04 14.77
C THR A 60 10.03 -16.94 14.07
N ALA A 61 9.70 -16.63 12.81
CA ALA A 61 10.26 -15.51 12.06
C ALA A 61 9.57 -14.17 12.33
N ILE A 62 8.53 -14.14 13.18
CA ILE A 62 7.93 -12.91 13.70
C ILE A 62 8.56 -12.59 15.06
N THR A 63 9.56 -11.72 15.06
CA THR A 63 10.45 -11.50 16.22
C THR A 63 10.32 -10.11 16.82
N GLY A 64 10.50 -9.99 18.13
CA GLY A 64 10.36 -8.72 18.87
C GLY A 64 8.93 -8.32 19.21
N PHE A 65 7.92 -9.07 18.74
CA PHE A 65 6.52 -8.73 18.98
C PHE A 65 5.94 -9.24 20.30
N SER A 66 6.65 -10.14 21.00
CA SER A 66 6.14 -10.80 22.22
C SER A 66 4.75 -11.40 21.97
N LEU A 67 4.66 -12.29 20.96
CA LEU A 67 3.40 -12.85 20.51
C LEU A 67 2.73 -13.69 21.60
N ALA A 68 1.41 -13.55 21.71
CA ALA A 68 0.55 -14.43 22.48
C ALA A 68 -0.43 -15.12 21.53
N GLU A 69 -0.31 -16.43 21.36
CA GLU A 69 -1.19 -17.24 20.52
C GLU A 69 -2.64 -17.24 21.03
N ASP A 70 -3.61 -17.25 20.11
CA ASP A 70 -5.03 -17.39 20.43
C ASP A 70 -5.38 -18.84 20.77
N PHE A 71 -6.47 -19.04 21.53
CA PHE A 71 -6.96 -20.34 22.01
C PHE A 71 -7.22 -21.36 20.89
N ASN A 72 -7.56 -20.90 19.69
CA ASN A 72 -7.84 -21.76 18.53
C ASN A 72 -6.62 -22.04 17.66
N ASN A 73 -5.45 -21.47 17.98
CA ASN A 73 -4.22 -21.52 17.16
C ASN A 73 -4.42 -21.07 15.70
N ALA A 74 -5.37 -20.15 15.44
CA ALA A 74 -5.60 -19.56 14.12
C ALA A 74 -4.82 -18.26 13.91
N SER A 75 -4.46 -17.58 15.01
CA SER A 75 -3.75 -16.31 15.02
C SER A 75 -3.03 -16.10 16.35
N SER A 76 -2.30 -14.99 16.44
CA SER A 76 -1.70 -14.48 17.68
C SER A 76 -1.94 -12.98 17.81
N THR A 77 -1.69 -12.45 19.00
CA THR A 77 -1.81 -11.03 19.32
C THR A 77 -0.49 -10.46 19.81
N SER A 78 -0.35 -9.14 19.74
CA SER A 78 0.78 -8.38 20.28
C SER A 78 0.29 -7.01 20.75
N THR A 79 0.87 -6.46 21.81
CA THR A 79 0.60 -5.08 22.24
C THR A 79 1.05 -4.03 21.22
N GLN A 80 1.89 -4.42 20.26
CA GLN A 80 2.38 -3.57 19.16
C GLN A 80 1.47 -3.60 17.92
N VAL A 81 0.47 -4.49 17.90
CA VAL A 81 -0.40 -4.73 16.73
C VAL A 81 -1.86 -4.54 17.12
N ILE A 82 -2.46 -3.46 16.61
CA ILE A 82 -3.90 -3.21 16.64
C ILE A 82 -4.51 -3.97 15.46
N GLY A 83 -4.63 -5.28 15.63
CA GLY A 83 -5.00 -6.26 14.61
C GLY A 83 -4.60 -7.66 15.05
N SER A 84 -4.62 -8.59 14.10
CA SER A 84 -4.20 -9.98 14.30
C SER A 84 -2.86 -10.27 13.63
N VAL A 85 -2.13 -11.22 14.20
CA VAL A 85 -0.86 -11.72 13.66
C VAL A 85 -1.09 -13.13 13.13
N TYR A 86 -0.73 -13.38 11.87
CA TYR A 86 -0.94 -14.66 11.19
C TYR A 86 0.39 -15.26 10.71
N ALA A 87 0.51 -16.58 10.78
CA ALA A 87 1.70 -17.30 10.33
C ALA A 87 1.35 -18.66 9.70
N ALA A 88 2.24 -19.20 8.86
CA ALA A 88 1.98 -20.42 8.09
C ALA A 88 1.77 -21.68 8.94
N ASN A 89 2.29 -21.72 10.17
CA ASN A 89 2.16 -22.84 11.10
C ASN A 89 0.95 -22.75 12.04
N TYR A 90 0.11 -21.71 11.93
CA TYR A 90 -1.14 -21.61 12.69
C TYR A 90 -2.19 -22.54 12.08
N LEU A 91 -2.49 -23.65 12.77
CA LEU A 91 -3.32 -24.75 12.25
C LEU A 91 -4.82 -24.57 12.53
N GLY A 92 -5.20 -23.52 13.26
CA GLY A 92 -6.59 -23.18 13.52
C GLY A 92 -7.29 -22.70 12.25
N GLY A 93 -8.47 -23.26 11.97
CA GLY A 93 -9.31 -22.83 10.84
C GLY A 93 -8.63 -23.04 9.49
N THR A 94 -8.58 -21.98 8.67
CA THR A 94 -8.05 -22.00 7.29
C THR A 94 -6.78 -21.15 7.12
N THR A 95 -6.15 -20.69 8.22
CA THR A 95 -5.05 -19.71 8.19
C THR A 95 -3.93 -20.03 7.21
N PRO A 96 -3.38 -21.26 7.12
CA PRO A 96 -2.26 -21.53 6.21
C PRO A 96 -2.67 -21.46 4.72
N ALA A 97 -3.88 -21.94 4.41
CA ALA A 97 -4.42 -21.88 3.05
C ALA A 97 -4.74 -20.44 2.65
N ASP A 98 -5.34 -19.66 3.56
CA ASP A 98 -5.63 -18.25 3.33
C ASP A 98 -4.35 -17.42 3.15
N LEU A 99 -3.31 -17.66 3.94
CA LEU A 99 -2.01 -17.01 3.78
C LEU A 99 -1.35 -17.38 2.46
N THR A 100 -1.47 -18.63 2.00
CA THR A 100 -0.94 -19.05 0.69
C THR A 100 -1.59 -18.24 -0.44
N VAL A 101 -2.91 -18.08 -0.42
CA VAL A 101 -3.64 -17.23 -1.40
C VAL A 101 -3.23 -15.76 -1.25
N THR A 102 -3.13 -15.26 -0.02
CA THR A 102 -2.76 -13.87 0.28
C THR A 102 -1.36 -13.52 -0.25
N ILE A 103 -0.38 -14.42 -0.10
CA ILE A 103 0.96 -14.24 -0.67
C ILE A 103 0.93 -14.29 -2.19
N GLY A 104 0.11 -15.18 -2.79
CA GLY A 104 -0.11 -15.20 -4.23
C GLY A 104 -0.67 -13.88 -4.76
N ASP A 105 -1.67 -13.31 -4.09
CA ASP A 105 -2.25 -12.02 -4.45
C ASP A 105 -1.23 -10.87 -4.36
N MET A 106 -0.32 -10.89 -3.38
CA MET A 106 0.80 -9.94 -3.31
C MET A 106 1.75 -10.07 -4.51
N GLU A 107 2.08 -11.29 -4.92
CA GLU A 107 2.96 -11.54 -6.07
C GLU A 107 2.31 -11.12 -7.39
N VAL A 108 0.99 -11.35 -7.53
CA VAL A 108 0.19 -10.88 -8.66
C VAL A 108 0.14 -9.35 -8.68
N ALA A 109 -0.13 -8.69 -7.55
CA ALA A 109 -0.14 -7.23 -7.44
C ALA A 109 1.22 -6.62 -7.81
N TYR A 110 2.33 -7.20 -7.33
CA TYR A 110 3.68 -6.80 -7.72
C TYR A 110 3.88 -6.90 -9.24
N THR A 111 3.47 -8.02 -9.84
CA THR A 111 3.65 -8.28 -11.27
C THR A 111 2.78 -7.37 -12.12
N ASP A 112 1.55 -7.09 -11.71
CA ASP A 112 0.65 -6.10 -12.33
C ASP A 112 1.29 -4.71 -12.32
N ALA A 113 1.73 -4.24 -11.15
CA ALA A 113 2.37 -2.93 -11.00
C ALA A 113 3.66 -2.82 -11.83
N ALA A 114 4.51 -3.85 -11.83
CA ALA A 114 5.75 -3.90 -12.62
C ALA A 114 5.49 -3.99 -14.13
N GLY A 115 4.38 -4.61 -14.53
CA GLY A 115 4.00 -4.83 -15.93
C GLY A 115 3.23 -3.66 -16.55
N ARG A 116 2.85 -2.63 -15.79
CA ARG A 116 2.18 -1.45 -16.34
C ARG A 116 3.06 -0.80 -17.41
N THR A 117 2.50 -0.62 -18.60
CA THR A 117 3.17 0.06 -19.69
C THR A 117 2.64 1.48 -19.85
N PRO A 118 3.46 2.40 -20.38
CA PRO A 118 3.02 3.75 -20.71
C PRO A 118 1.79 3.73 -21.62
N GLN A 119 0.67 4.29 -21.15
CA GLN A 119 -0.37 4.82 -22.03
C GLN A 119 0.01 6.29 -22.32
N GLU A 120 -0.20 6.78 -23.54
CA GLU A 120 0.40 8.02 -24.06
C GLU A 120 0.14 9.30 -23.23
N LYS A 121 -0.79 9.25 -22.25
CA LYS A 121 -1.06 10.33 -21.29
C LYS A 121 -0.67 9.87 -19.88
N ASN A 122 0.10 10.71 -19.17
CA ASN A 122 0.50 10.53 -17.75
C ASN A 122 1.56 9.46 -17.49
N THR A 123 2.53 9.32 -18.39
CA THR A 123 3.76 8.56 -18.13
C THR A 123 4.94 9.51 -17.94
N PHE A 124 5.66 9.37 -16.83
CA PHE A 124 6.83 10.17 -16.52
C PHE A 124 8.07 9.29 -16.40
N LYS A 125 9.10 9.58 -17.21
CA LYS A 125 10.44 9.03 -17.00
C LYS A 125 11.19 9.99 -16.08
N VAL A 126 11.52 9.54 -14.87
CA VAL A 126 12.20 10.39 -13.88
C VAL A 126 13.64 9.91 -13.70
N SER A 127 14.59 10.85 -13.67
CA SER A 127 15.98 10.58 -13.32
C SER A 127 16.11 10.61 -11.80
N THR A 128 15.86 9.47 -11.15
CA THR A 128 16.17 9.10 -9.74
C THR A 128 15.73 10.02 -8.59
N ASP A 129 15.30 11.26 -8.84
CA ASP A 129 14.98 12.28 -7.84
C ASP A 129 13.51 12.72 -7.96
N LEU A 130 12.75 12.45 -6.89
CA LEU A 130 11.36 12.87 -6.72
C LEU A 130 11.25 14.14 -5.83
N GLY A 131 12.35 14.53 -5.20
CA GLY A 131 12.41 15.58 -4.19
C GLY A 131 12.05 16.97 -4.70
N GLY A 132 11.37 17.75 -3.86
CA GLY A 132 10.96 19.13 -4.16
C GLY A 132 9.88 19.27 -5.24
N LYS A 133 9.33 18.16 -5.74
CA LYS A 133 8.31 18.15 -6.80
C LYS A 133 6.90 18.07 -6.21
N THR A 134 5.93 18.47 -7.02
CA THR A 134 4.52 18.12 -6.82
C THR A 134 4.11 17.18 -7.94
N LEU A 135 3.77 15.94 -7.58
CA LEU A 135 3.51 14.86 -8.51
C LEU A 135 2.00 14.66 -8.68
N GLY A 136 1.53 14.86 -9.91
CA GLY A 136 0.14 14.58 -10.31
C GLY A 136 -0.10 13.08 -10.58
N PRO A 137 -1.36 12.65 -10.76
CA PRO A 137 -1.69 11.24 -11.00
C PRO A 137 -0.97 10.69 -12.24
N GLY A 138 -0.48 9.45 -12.17
CA GLY A 138 0.27 8.89 -13.29
C GLY A 138 1.09 7.63 -13.01
N LEU A 139 1.66 7.11 -14.09
CA LEU A 139 2.68 6.07 -14.08
C LEU A 139 4.06 6.72 -14.13
N TYR A 140 4.89 6.43 -13.14
CA TYR A 140 6.24 6.96 -13.00
C TYR A 140 7.23 5.82 -13.12
N THR A 141 7.97 5.76 -14.22
CA THR A 141 9.04 4.76 -14.40
C THR A 141 10.37 5.41 -14.07
N VAL A 142 11.05 4.89 -13.05
CA VAL A 142 12.33 5.40 -12.59
C VAL A 142 13.44 4.41 -12.90
N TRP A 143 14.52 4.92 -13.50
CA TRP A 143 15.66 4.10 -13.88
C TRP A 143 16.68 4.10 -12.75
N GLY A 144 16.96 2.91 -12.20
CA GLY A 144 17.90 2.75 -11.08
C GLY A 144 17.29 3.05 -9.72
N SER A 145 18.16 3.25 -8.73
CA SER A 145 17.76 3.51 -7.34
C SER A 145 17.16 4.92 -7.20
N VAL A 146 16.17 5.07 -6.32
CA VAL A 146 15.54 6.34 -5.96
C VAL A 146 15.92 6.71 -4.55
N ASP A 147 16.46 7.92 -4.37
CA ASP A 147 16.81 8.49 -3.08
C ASP A 147 15.95 9.73 -2.81
N ILE A 148 14.92 9.59 -1.96
CA ILE A 148 14.09 10.70 -1.49
C ILE A 148 14.88 11.47 -0.42
N SER A 149 15.69 12.43 -0.86
CA SER A 149 16.52 13.28 0.00
C SER A 149 15.90 14.64 0.33
N ILE A 150 14.83 15.00 -0.36
CA ILE A 150 14.05 16.23 -0.18
C ILE A 150 12.57 15.86 -0.12
N ASP A 151 11.82 16.54 0.75
CA ASP A 151 10.37 16.40 0.84
C ASP A 151 9.72 16.66 -0.53
N PHE A 152 8.62 15.97 -0.80
CA PHE A 152 7.84 16.21 -2.01
C PHE A 152 6.36 16.00 -1.75
N THR A 153 5.55 16.41 -2.71
CA THR A 153 4.10 16.42 -2.59
C THR A 153 3.47 15.52 -3.66
N ILE A 154 2.44 14.78 -3.28
CA ILE A 154 1.55 14.08 -4.20
C ILE A 154 0.20 14.82 -4.17
N ASN A 155 -0.25 15.25 -5.34
CA ASN A 155 -1.44 16.10 -5.49
C ASN A 155 -2.42 15.51 -6.49
N GLY A 156 -3.62 15.22 -6.03
CA GLY A 156 -4.73 14.77 -6.85
C GLY A 156 -5.96 14.52 -5.99
N SER A 157 -7.04 14.05 -6.61
CA SER A 157 -8.28 13.72 -5.93
C SER A 157 -8.20 12.40 -5.17
N SER A 158 -9.23 12.10 -4.37
CA SER A 158 -9.36 10.82 -3.65
C SER A 158 -9.58 9.61 -4.55
N THR A 159 -9.86 9.83 -5.83
CA THR A 159 -10.06 8.76 -6.83
C THR A 159 -8.86 8.57 -7.74
N ASP A 160 -7.90 9.49 -7.74
CA ASP A 160 -6.74 9.44 -8.61
C ASP A 160 -5.73 8.40 -8.13
N THR A 161 -4.87 7.93 -9.03
CA THR A 161 -3.92 6.84 -8.78
C THR A 161 -2.50 7.19 -9.24
N TRP A 162 -1.51 6.71 -8.47
CA TRP A 162 -0.09 6.82 -8.74
C TRP A 162 0.56 5.44 -8.70
N ILE A 163 1.35 5.12 -9.72
CA ILE A 163 2.17 3.90 -9.73
C ILE A 163 3.61 4.32 -10.00
N PHE A 164 4.50 4.05 -9.06
CA PHE A 164 5.93 4.24 -9.18
C PHE A 164 6.58 2.88 -9.44
N GLN A 165 7.23 2.73 -10.59
CA GLN A 165 7.97 1.53 -10.99
C GLN A 165 9.46 1.80 -10.86
N MET A 166 10.14 0.97 -10.07
CA MET A 166 11.57 1.09 -9.81
C MET A 166 12.26 -0.23 -10.10
N SER A 167 13.30 -0.18 -10.94
CA SER A 167 14.10 -1.35 -11.30
C SER A 167 15.13 -1.74 -10.23
N ASP A 168 15.30 -0.91 -9.20
CA ASP A 168 16.31 -1.05 -8.16
C ASP A 168 15.71 -0.62 -6.81
N ASN A 169 16.48 0.01 -5.93
CA ASN A 169 16.08 0.32 -4.55
C ASN A 169 15.29 1.62 -4.43
N LEU A 170 14.51 1.72 -3.36
CA LEU A 170 13.89 2.95 -2.90
C LEU A 170 14.39 3.29 -1.50
N LYS A 171 15.02 4.44 -1.35
CA LYS A 171 15.47 4.94 -0.06
C LYS A 171 14.83 6.28 0.24
N MET A 172 14.41 6.44 1.49
CA MET A 172 13.90 7.71 1.99
C MET A 172 14.80 8.17 3.13
N ALA A 173 15.43 9.34 2.95
CA ALA A 173 16.38 9.87 3.91
C ALA A 173 15.69 10.30 5.21
N ALA A 174 16.50 10.43 6.27
CA ALA A 174 16.01 10.74 7.61
C ALA A 174 15.22 12.07 7.64
N ASN A 175 14.15 12.08 8.43
CA ASN A 175 13.27 13.23 8.64
C ASN A 175 12.66 13.82 7.36
N LYS A 176 12.58 13.04 6.27
CA LYS A 176 11.87 13.45 5.05
C LYS A 176 10.40 13.09 5.12
N ARG A 177 9.61 13.77 4.30
CA ARG A 177 8.15 13.59 4.26
C ARG A 177 7.60 13.60 2.83
N ILE A 178 6.68 12.67 2.59
CA ILE A 178 5.74 12.73 1.48
C ILE A 178 4.48 13.42 1.98
N THR A 179 4.04 14.50 1.32
CA THR A 179 2.82 15.22 1.69
C THR A 179 1.71 14.94 0.68
N LEU A 180 0.54 14.52 1.15
CA LEU A 180 -0.64 14.34 0.31
C LEU A 180 -1.52 15.60 0.35
N ILE A 181 -1.90 16.12 -0.82
CA ILE A 181 -2.82 17.26 -0.94
C ILE A 181 -3.90 16.97 -2.00
N GLY A 182 -4.90 17.85 -2.10
CA GLY A 182 -5.96 17.75 -3.11
C GLY A 182 -7.01 16.66 -2.84
N GLY A 183 -6.83 15.87 -1.78
CA GLY A 183 -7.64 14.70 -1.46
C GLY A 183 -6.98 13.37 -1.79
N ALA A 184 -5.73 13.36 -2.28
CA ALA A 184 -4.97 12.15 -2.56
C ALA A 184 -4.93 11.22 -1.35
N LEU A 185 -5.11 9.91 -1.59
CA LEU A 185 -5.14 8.89 -0.56
C LEU A 185 -3.96 7.93 -0.72
N ALA A 186 -3.32 7.57 0.40
CA ALA A 186 -2.27 6.56 0.45
C ALA A 186 -2.70 5.21 -0.17
N SER A 187 -3.98 4.86 -0.07
CA SER A 187 -4.53 3.64 -0.69
C SER A 187 -4.36 3.58 -2.20
N ASN A 188 -4.21 4.72 -2.89
CA ASN A 188 -4.11 4.79 -4.35
C ASN A 188 -2.69 5.07 -4.85
N ILE A 189 -1.69 5.02 -3.96
CA ILE A 189 -0.29 5.26 -4.28
C ILE A 189 0.45 3.93 -4.17
N PHE A 190 1.00 3.45 -5.28
CA PHE A 190 1.66 2.15 -5.35
C PHE A 190 3.14 2.32 -5.67
N TRP A 191 3.99 1.71 -4.86
CA TRP A 191 5.44 1.68 -5.04
C TRP A 191 5.87 0.27 -5.37
N GLN A 192 6.10 -0.02 -6.65
CA GLN A 192 6.71 -1.26 -7.08
C GLN A 192 8.22 -1.11 -7.08
N VAL A 193 8.90 -1.92 -6.26
CA VAL A 193 10.35 -1.82 -6.04
C VAL A 193 11.00 -3.19 -6.27
N ALA A 194 11.83 -3.31 -7.30
CA ALA A 194 12.52 -4.56 -7.64
C ALA A 194 13.72 -4.86 -6.72
N GLY A 195 14.30 -3.82 -6.11
CA GLY A 195 15.30 -3.94 -5.06
C GLY A 195 14.67 -4.00 -3.66
N PHE A 196 15.27 -3.26 -2.73
CA PHE A 196 14.78 -3.10 -1.36
C PHE A 196 14.19 -1.70 -1.12
N VAL A 197 13.40 -1.59 -0.05
CA VAL A 197 12.98 -0.30 0.52
C VAL A 197 13.74 -0.05 1.82
N GLU A 198 14.27 1.15 2.01
CA GLU A 198 14.83 1.62 3.28
C GLU A 198 14.27 3.00 3.62
N VAL A 199 13.60 3.10 4.77
CA VAL A 199 13.02 4.34 5.30
C VAL A 199 13.79 4.71 6.56
N GLU A 200 14.55 5.79 6.47
CA GLU A 200 15.46 6.23 7.52
C GLU A 200 14.73 6.90 8.71
N VAL A 201 15.50 7.19 9.74
CA VAL A 201 15.01 7.67 11.05
C VAL A 201 14.07 8.86 10.89
N GLY A 202 12.90 8.77 11.52
CA GLY A 202 11.90 9.85 11.57
C GLY A 202 11.26 10.22 10.23
N ALA A 203 11.53 9.48 9.14
CA ALA A 203 10.92 9.75 7.84
C ALA A 203 9.45 9.31 7.80
N HIS A 204 8.64 10.00 6.98
CA HIS A 204 7.20 9.77 6.85
C HIS A 204 6.82 9.44 5.40
N MET A 205 6.53 8.17 5.16
CA MET A 205 6.18 7.62 3.86
C MET A 205 4.65 7.42 3.72
N GLU A 206 4.18 7.50 2.47
CA GLU A 206 2.77 7.36 2.10
C GLU A 206 2.65 6.33 0.97
N GLY A 207 1.76 5.33 1.10
CA GLY A 207 1.39 4.43 0.02
C GLY A 207 1.60 2.94 0.27
N ILE A 208 1.31 2.14 -0.76
CA ILE A 208 1.38 0.68 -0.76
C ILE A 208 2.72 0.24 -1.34
N LEU A 209 3.55 -0.44 -0.54
CA LEU A 209 4.86 -0.93 -0.95
C LEU A 209 4.73 -2.36 -1.48
N LEU A 210 5.03 -2.57 -2.76
CA LEU A 210 5.15 -3.87 -3.42
C LEU A 210 6.63 -4.14 -3.64
N VAL A 211 7.27 -4.79 -2.67
CA VAL A 211 8.73 -4.90 -2.58
C VAL A 211 9.17 -6.31 -2.93
N LYS A 212 10.07 -6.44 -3.92
CA LYS A 212 10.57 -7.75 -4.36
C LYS A 212 11.52 -8.39 -3.36
N THR A 213 12.22 -7.59 -2.58
CA THR A 213 13.14 -8.07 -1.54
C THR A 213 12.68 -7.59 -0.16
N LYS A 214 13.58 -6.96 0.60
CA LYS A 214 13.36 -6.56 1.99
C LYS A 214 12.84 -5.13 2.09
N ALA A 215 12.13 -4.84 3.17
CA ALA A 215 11.77 -3.49 3.57
C ALA A 215 12.30 -3.21 4.98
N VAL A 216 13.03 -2.10 5.15
CA VAL A 216 13.65 -1.72 6.42
C VAL A 216 13.13 -0.34 6.82
N PHE A 217 12.61 -0.23 8.03
CA PHE A 217 12.12 1.00 8.64
C PHE A 217 12.92 1.26 9.90
N LYS A 218 13.63 2.39 9.93
CA LYS A 218 14.48 2.78 11.06
C LYS A 218 13.66 3.50 12.14
N THR A 219 14.32 3.76 13.26
CA THR A 219 13.75 4.34 14.48
C THR A 219 12.78 5.49 14.19
N GLY A 220 11.54 5.36 14.67
CA GLY A 220 10.55 6.44 14.63
C GLY A 220 10.06 6.82 13.24
N SER A 221 10.37 6.04 12.21
CA SER A 221 9.77 6.22 10.89
C SER A 221 8.27 5.88 10.89
N ILE A 222 7.54 6.45 9.95
CA ILE A 222 6.09 6.38 9.84
C ILE A 222 5.72 5.97 8.42
N LEU A 223 4.76 5.04 8.30
CA LEU A 223 4.11 4.69 7.05
C LEU A 223 2.59 4.76 7.22
N ASN A 224 1.94 5.60 6.44
CA ASN A 224 0.51 5.46 6.13
C ASN A 224 0.40 4.63 4.85
N GLY A 225 0.08 3.34 4.97
CA GLY A 225 0.33 2.44 3.87
C GLY A 225 0.29 0.96 4.21
N ARG A 226 0.93 0.17 3.35
CA ARG A 226 1.13 -1.27 3.53
C ARG A 226 2.54 -1.65 3.14
N ILE A 227 3.11 -2.63 3.81
CA ILE A 227 4.39 -3.23 3.47
C ILE A 227 4.14 -4.64 2.97
N LEU A 228 4.18 -4.85 1.65
CA LEU A 228 3.99 -6.14 1.02
C LEU A 228 5.34 -6.59 0.41
N ALA A 229 6.12 -7.35 1.19
CA ALA A 229 7.50 -7.70 0.88
C ALA A 229 7.67 -9.18 0.56
N GLN A 230 8.31 -9.50 -0.56
CA GLN A 230 8.59 -10.88 -0.96
C GLN A 230 9.80 -11.51 -0.22
N THR A 231 10.53 -10.74 0.59
CA THR A 231 11.43 -11.30 1.62
C THR A 231 11.08 -10.78 3.01
N ALA A 232 11.99 -10.16 3.75
CA ALA A 232 11.83 -9.82 5.16
C ALA A 232 11.42 -8.35 5.36
N VAL A 233 10.68 -8.07 6.43
CA VAL A 233 10.40 -6.73 6.92
C VAL A 233 11.11 -6.52 8.26
N THR A 234 11.80 -5.41 8.42
CA THR A 234 12.47 -5.04 9.68
C THR A 234 12.04 -3.66 10.11
N LEU A 235 11.53 -3.57 11.33
CA LEU A 235 11.04 -2.34 11.95
C LEU A 235 11.92 -1.97 13.14
N ASP A 236 12.02 -0.68 13.41
CA ASP A 236 12.59 -0.14 14.63
C ASP A 236 11.70 1.00 15.10
N SER A 237 10.99 0.77 16.22
CA SER A 237 10.06 1.73 16.82
C SER A 237 9.18 2.46 15.79
N THR A 238 8.66 1.70 14.83
CA THR A 238 8.03 2.23 13.60
C THR A 238 6.52 2.31 13.78
N THR A 239 5.88 3.34 13.22
CA THR A 239 4.42 3.42 13.12
C THR A 239 3.96 3.02 11.72
N VAL A 240 3.08 2.03 11.62
CA VAL A 240 2.47 1.60 10.34
C VAL A 240 0.95 1.64 10.46
N THR A 241 0.30 2.44 9.64
CA THR A 241 -1.16 2.60 9.65
C THR A 241 -1.74 2.13 8.32
N GLN A 242 -2.48 1.03 8.35
CA GLN A 242 -3.19 0.49 7.20
C GLN A 242 -4.26 1.46 6.67
N PRO A 243 -4.22 1.87 5.40
CA PRO A 243 -5.30 2.65 4.80
C PRO A 243 -6.48 1.72 4.40
N PRO A 244 -7.70 2.27 4.25
CA PRO A 244 -8.83 1.54 3.70
C PRO A 244 -8.51 0.92 2.34
N GLN A 245 -9.18 -0.18 1.99
CA GLN A 245 -9.02 -0.78 0.67
C GLN A 245 -9.58 0.14 -0.43
N PRO A 246 -8.88 0.33 -1.56
CA PRO A 246 -9.32 1.18 -2.68
C PRO A 246 -10.69 0.81 -3.26
N HIS A 247 -11.13 -0.43 -3.04
CA HIS A 247 -12.20 -1.07 -3.82
C HIS A 247 -13.56 -1.12 -3.12
N LEU A 248 -13.64 -0.90 -1.80
CA LEU A 248 -14.91 -0.98 -1.08
C LEU A 248 -15.84 0.21 -1.40
N GLY A 249 -15.31 1.31 -1.94
CA GLY A 249 -16.11 2.42 -2.47
C GLY A 249 -16.72 2.15 -3.85
N ARG A 250 -16.23 1.16 -4.63
CA ARG A 250 -16.68 0.93 -6.01
C ARG A 250 -17.83 -0.07 -6.15
N ILE A 251 -18.05 -0.96 -5.16
CA ILE A 251 -19.18 -1.90 -5.18
C ILE A 251 -20.52 -1.19 -4.93
N LEU A 252 -20.52 -0.10 -4.15
CA LEU A 252 -21.74 0.69 -3.86
C LEU A 252 -22.14 1.62 -5.02
N ALA A 253 -21.20 2.02 -5.89
CA ALA A 253 -21.50 2.86 -7.04
C ALA A 253 -22.00 2.07 -8.26
N GLN A 254 -21.49 0.84 -8.46
CA GLN A 254 -21.86 0.02 -9.64
C GLN A 254 -23.20 -0.72 -9.47
N THR A 255 -23.72 -0.83 -8.25
CA THR A 255 -25.05 -1.40 -7.98
C THR A 255 -26.18 -0.37 -8.12
N ALA A 256 -25.88 0.92 -8.18
CA ALA A 256 -26.87 1.97 -8.48
C ALA A 256 -27.17 2.11 -9.98
N ASP A 257 -26.23 1.72 -10.86
CA ASP A 257 -26.37 1.80 -12.33
C ASP A 257 -27.07 0.59 -12.98
N ILE A 258 -27.51 -0.40 -12.20
CA ILE A 258 -28.27 -1.58 -12.71
C ILE A 258 -29.78 -1.42 -12.45
N LEU A 259 -30.20 -0.31 -11.85
CA LEU A 259 -31.60 0.01 -11.55
C LEU A 259 -31.98 1.41 -12.05
N VAL A 260 -31.83 1.65 -13.36
CA VAL A 260 -32.59 2.68 -14.09
C VAL A 260 -32.98 2.13 -15.46
#